data_AF-A0A8T4KZD2-F1
#
_entry.id   AF-A0A8T4KZD2-F1
#
_cell.length_a   1.000
_cell.length_b   1.000
_cell.length_c   1.000
_cell.angle_alpha   90.00
_cell.angle_beta   90.00
_cell.angle_gamma   90.00
#
_symmetry.space_group_name_H-M   'P 1'
#
loop_
_entity.id
_entity.type
_entity.pdbx_description
1 polymer ?
#
loop_
_entity_poly.entity_id
_entity_poly.type
_entity_poly.pdbx_seq_one_letter_code
_entity_poly.pdbx_strand_id
1 'polypeptide(L)'
;DILEENNYVYDASLLPTFTILPIYLFERIFGRKKLNQFHGPNLSSGFAPLHPYTPSIDSIEKIGERGIVEIPNTVVPIFRFPYHSSPVFLFGLNFFRVSYFLTRKRHLPLNYEFHLIDLADNIADRRIPSYRLPPLEKRMRICRFIVKALVNDYRIVTSRDLAEEFKPR
;
A
#
# COMPACT_ATOMS: atom_id res chain seq x y z
N ASP A 1 22.87 -5.24 3.84
CA ASP A 1 21.66 -4.40 3.71
C ASP A 1 21.11 -4.22 5.12
N ILE A 2 20.71 -2.99 5.47
CA ILE A 2 20.39 -2.61 6.85
C ILE A 2 19.25 -3.43 7.46
N LEU A 3 18.28 -3.90 6.68
CA LEU A 3 17.17 -4.70 7.19
C LEU A 3 17.66 -6.10 7.62
N GLU A 4 18.45 -6.74 6.76
CA GLU A 4 19.04 -8.05 7.03
C GLU A 4 20.03 -7.99 8.20
N GLU A 5 20.86 -6.94 8.27
CA GLU A 5 21.79 -6.69 9.37
C GLU A 5 21.08 -6.51 10.72
N ASN A 6 19.82 -6.04 10.70
CA ASN A 6 18.98 -5.88 11.88
C ASN A 6 17.99 -7.04 12.11
N ASN A 7 18.18 -8.18 11.44
CA ASN A 7 17.36 -9.39 11.58
C ASN A 7 15.87 -9.20 11.21
N TYR A 8 15.57 -8.26 10.31
CA TYR A 8 14.26 -8.22 9.67
C TYR A 8 14.12 -9.40 8.70
N VAL A 9 12.93 -9.96 8.63
CA VAL A 9 12.61 -11.09 7.72
C VAL A 9 11.77 -10.64 6.52
N TYR A 10 11.30 -9.39 6.53
CA TYR A 10 10.51 -8.82 5.46
C TYR A 10 10.69 -7.31 5.35
N ASP A 11 10.34 -6.78 4.19
CA ASP A 11 10.03 -5.36 3.95
C ASP A 11 8.59 -5.26 3.40
N ALA A 12 7.94 -4.13 3.66
CA ALA A 12 6.59 -3.80 3.20
C ALA A 12 6.50 -2.33 2.74
N SER A 13 7.64 -1.76 2.33
CA SER A 13 7.76 -0.36 1.92
C SER A 13 7.39 -0.13 0.46
N LEU A 14 7.36 -1.19 -0.36
CA LEU A 14 7.11 -1.04 -1.79
C LEU A 14 5.62 -0.87 -2.09
N LEU A 15 5.30 0.20 -2.82
CA LEU A 15 3.98 0.44 -3.38
C LEU A 15 4.02 0.24 -4.90
N PRO A 16 3.47 -0.87 -5.44
CA PRO A 16 3.54 -1.17 -6.87
C PRO A 16 2.62 -0.32 -7.75
N THR A 17 2.79 1.00 -7.76
CA THR A 17 1.87 1.95 -8.38
C THR A 17 2.45 2.72 -9.56
N PHE A 18 1.60 3.07 -10.53
CA PHE A 18 1.91 4.04 -11.59
C PHE A 18 1.40 5.46 -11.28
N THR A 19 0.79 5.69 -10.11
CA THR A 19 0.19 7.00 -9.75
C THR A 19 1.18 8.15 -9.64
N ILE A 20 2.48 7.87 -9.64
CA ILE A 20 3.48 8.92 -9.73
C ILE A 20 3.42 9.66 -11.08
N LEU A 21 3.00 9.00 -12.17
CA LEU A 21 2.86 9.61 -13.50
C LEU A 21 1.89 10.81 -13.55
N PRO A 22 0.61 10.69 -13.11
CA PRO A 22 -0.28 11.84 -13.10
C PRO A 22 0.19 12.94 -12.15
N ILE A 23 0.92 12.62 -11.07
CA ILE A 23 1.53 13.63 -10.18
C ILE A 23 2.61 14.42 -10.95
N TYR A 24 3.55 13.74 -11.61
CA TYR A 24 4.56 14.37 -12.47
C TYR A 24 3.93 15.23 -13.56
N LEU A 25 2.89 14.72 -14.22
CA LEU A 25 2.21 15.44 -15.30
C LEU A 25 1.48 16.68 -14.80
N PHE A 26 0.77 16.57 -13.67
CA PHE A 26 0.12 17.70 -13.02
C PHE A 26 1.15 18.78 -12.67
N GLU A 27 2.26 18.43 -12.03
CA GLU A 27 3.29 19.41 -11.68
C GLU A 27 3.93 20.08 -12.91
N ARG A 28 4.19 19.31 -13.97
CA ARG A 28 4.72 19.83 -15.24
C ARG A 28 3.78 20.85 -15.87
N ILE A 29 2.47 20.59 -15.84
CA ILE A 29 1.44 21.47 -16.40
C ILE A 29 1.25 22.72 -15.52
N PHE A 30 1.26 22.56 -14.19
CA PHE A 30 0.97 23.64 -13.24
C PHE A 30 2.21 24.32 -12.65
N GLY A 31 3.41 24.05 -13.18
CA GLY A 31 4.65 24.78 -12.88
C GLY A 31 5.18 24.61 -11.45
N ARG A 32 4.77 23.58 -10.71
CA ARG A 32 5.24 23.35 -9.33
C ARG A 32 6.58 22.61 -9.35
N LYS A 33 7.69 23.35 -9.25
CA LYS A 33 9.04 22.78 -9.04
C LYS A 33 9.16 22.27 -7.61
N LYS A 34 9.01 20.95 -7.31
CA LYS A 34 9.56 20.36 -6.05
C LYS A 34 9.55 18.81 -5.90
N LEU A 35 9.66 18.01 -6.96
CA LEU A 35 9.77 16.54 -6.80
C LEU A 35 11.15 15.99 -6.41
N ASN A 36 12.22 16.81 -6.37
CA ASN A 36 13.56 16.35 -5.96
C ASN A 36 13.64 15.89 -4.47
N GLN A 37 12.55 15.95 -3.71
CA GLN A 37 12.46 15.49 -2.31
C GLN A 37 11.44 14.35 -2.11
N PHE A 38 10.80 13.87 -3.17
CA PHE A 38 9.78 12.84 -3.07
C PHE A 38 10.44 11.45 -3.03
N HIS A 39 10.59 10.91 -1.83
CA HIS A 39 11.08 9.54 -1.59
C HIS A 39 9.99 8.48 -1.86
N GLY A 40 9.07 8.78 -2.78
CA GLY A 40 7.94 7.92 -3.11
C GLY A 40 8.26 6.89 -4.21
N PRO A 41 7.27 6.07 -4.60
CA PRO A 41 7.45 5.09 -5.67
C PRO A 41 7.90 5.78 -6.96
N ASN A 42 8.88 5.17 -7.61
CA ASN A 42 9.35 5.59 -8.92
C ASN A 42 8.47 4.93 -10.01
N LEU A 43 8.77 5.19 -11.28
CA LEU A 43 7.98 4.59 -12.37
C LEU A 43 8.13 3.06 -12.45
N SER A 44 9.31 2.52 -12.13
CA SER A 44 9.58 1.09 -12.18
C SER A 44 8.89 0.31 -11.05
N SER A 45 8.57 0.97 -9.92
CA SER A 45 7.78 0.39 -8.83
C SER A 45 6.45 -0.16 -9.34
N GLY A 46 5.83 0.52 -10.30
CA GLY A 46 4.59 0.06 -10.93
C GLY A 46 4.70 -1.28 -11.68
N PHE A 47 5.90 -1.81 -11.94
CA PHE A 47 6.09 -3.14 -12.53
C PHE A 47 6.38 -4.24 -11.52
N ALA A 48 6.54 -3.90 -10.23
CA ALA A 48 6.86 -4.89 -9.20
C ALA A 48 5.79 -5.99 -9.08
N PRO A 49 6.15 -7.19 -8.60
CA PRO A 49 5.19 -8.24 -8.29
C PRO A 49 4.07 -7.77 -7.33
N LEU A 50 2.89 -8.38 -7.45
CA LEU A 50 1.74 -8.09 -6.58
C LEU A 50 1.53 -9.17 -5.49
N HIS A 51 2.30 -10.25 -5.53
CA HIS A 51 2.39 -11.26 -4.48
C HIS A 51 3.70 -11.06 -3.72
N PRO A 52 3.79 -11.49 -2.45
CA PRO A 52 5.06 -11.54 -1.74
C PRO A 52 6.11 -12.32 -2.53
N TYR A 53 7.34 -11.83 -2.51
CA TYR A 53 8.43 -12.37 -3.29
C TYR A 53 9.77 -12.07 -2.63
N THR A 54 10.79 -12.81 -3.01
CA THR A 54 12.16 -12.52 -2.62
C THR A 54 12.71 -11.45 -3.57
N PRO A 55 13.10 -10.27 -3.08
CA PRO A 55 13.62 -9.21 -3.93
C PRO A 55 15.05 -9.53 -4.43
N SER A 56 15.46 -8.84 -5.49
CA SER A 56 16.84 -8.83 -5.96
C SER A 56 17.73 -7.97 -5.06
N ILE A 57 19.00 -8.33 -4.98
CA ILE A 57 20.03 -7.57 -4.25
C ILE A 57 20.12 -6.13 -4.80
N ASP A 58 19.99 -5.97 -6.12
CA ASP A 58 20.16 -4.68 -6.79
C ASP A 58 18.87 -3.85 -6.83
N SER A 59 17.71 -4.45 -6.56
CA SER A 59 16.42 -3.79 -6.71
C SER A 59 15.31 -4.52 -5.97
N ILE A 60 14.67 -3.81 -5.01
CA ILE A 60 13.51 -4.32 -4.29
C ILE A 60 12.32 -4.60 -5.20
N GLU A 61 12.24 -3.97 -6.37
CA GLU A 61 11.10 -4.08 -7.32
C GLU A 61 11.16 -5.35 -8.19
N LYS A 62 12.29 -6.06 -8.17
CA LYS A 62 12.54 -7.24 -9.01
C LYS A 62 12.69 -8.48 -8.14
N ILE A 63 12.28 -9.63 -8.67
CA ILE A 63 12.50 -10.93 -8.03
C ILE A 63 14.01 -11.26 -8.06
N GLY A 64 14.52 -11.84 -6.98
CA GLY A 64 15.88 -12.34 -6.86
C GLY A 64 16.09 -13.16 -5.59
N GLU A 65 17.25 -13.01 -4.95
CA GLU A 65 17.77 -13.97 -3.95
C GLU A 65 18.12 -13.33 -2.59
N ARG A 66 17.53 -12.18 -2.24
CA ARG A 66 17.75 -11.58 -0.90
C ARG A 66 17.28 -12.48 0.23
N GLY A 67 17.82 -12.28 1.43
CA GLY A 67 17.43 -13.05 2.63
C GLY A 67 16.07 -12.68 3.23
N ILE A 68 15.35 -11.70 2.65
CA ILE A 68 14.06 -11.19 3.13
C ILE A 68 12.97 -11.34 2.08
N VAL A 69 11.72 -11.24 2.51
CA VAL A 69 10.54 -11.21 1.62
C VAL A 69 10.02 -9.78 1.50
N GLU A 70 9.80 -9.29 0.28
CA GLU A 70 9.02 -8.09 0.05
C GLU A 70 7.53 -8.43 0.09
N ILE A 71 6.76 -7.69 0.88
CA ILE A 71 5.30 -7.77 0.96
C ILE A 71 4.72 -6.50 0.34
N PRO A 72 4.44 -6.51 -0.97
CA PRO A 72 4.02 -5.31 -1.67
C PRO A 72 2.72 -4.75 -1.09
N ASN A 73 2.66 -3.43 -0.95
CA ASN A 73 1.43 -2.75 -0.59
C ASN A 73 0.34 -2.99 -1.64
N THR A 74 -0.89 -3.18 -1.17
CA THR A 74 -1.97 -3.57 -2.07
C THR A 74 -2.32 -2.42 -3.02
N VAL A 75 -2.39 -2.75 -4.31
CA VAL A 75 -2.92 -1.89 -5.37
C VAL A 75 -4.05 -2.58 -6.10
N VAL A 76 -4.87 -1.81 -6.82
CA VAL A 76 -5.91 -2.39 -7.68
C VAL A 76 -5.23 -3.19 -8.81
N PRO A 77 -5.53 -4.48 -9.03
CA PRO A 77 -4.71 -5.35 -9.87
C PRO A 77 -4.53 -4.94 -11.34
N ILE A 78 -5.43 -4.11 -11.87
CA ILE A 78 -5.46 -3.75 -13.30
C ILE A 78 -4.64 -2.48 -13.56
N PHE A 79 -4.99 -1.40 -12.88
CA PHE A 79 -4.41 -0.07 -13.12
C PHE A 79 -3.44 0.35 -12.02
N ARG A 80 -3.21 -0.52 -11.03
CA ARG A 80 -2.21 -0.38 -9.98
C ARG A 80 -2.34 0.93 -9.20
N PHE A 81 -3.57 1.36 -8.95
CA PHE A 81 -3.83 2.48 -8.06
C PHE A 81 -3.78 2.02 -6.59
N PRO A 82 -3.26 2.83 -5.66
CA PRO A 82 -3.19 2.48 -4.25
C PRO A 82 -4.54 2.03 -3.69
N TYR A 83 -4.56 0.88 -3.02
CA TYR A 83 -5.75 0.28 -2.47
C TYR A 83 -5.63 0.14 -0.94
N HIS A 84 -5.80 1.28 -0.27
CA HIS A 84 -5.87 1.40 1.18
C HIS A 84 -7.01 2.35 1.58
N SER A 85 -7.16 2.60 2.88
CA SER A 85 -8.28 3.36 3.46
C SER A 85 -8.45 4.80 2.93
N SER A 86 -7.37 5.55 2.72
CA SER A 86 -7.46 6.96 2.30
C SER A 86 -8.09 7.15 0.90
N PRO A 87 -7.72 6.40 -0.15
CA PRO A 87 -8.50 6.32 -1.40
C PRO A 87 -9.97 5.98 -1.22
N VAL A 88 -10.32 5.08 -0.30
CA VAL A 88 -11.72 4.73 -0.03
C VAL A 88 -12.48 5.90 0.59
N PHE A 89 -11.83 6.74 1.39
CA PHE A 89 -12.47 7.97 1.89
C PHE A 89 -12.72 9.01 0.79
N LEU A 90 -11.85 9.06 -0.22
CA LEU A 90 -11.99 9.96 -1.36
C LEU A 90 -13.05 9.47 -2.37
N PHE A 91 -13.00 8.21 -2.75
CA PHE A 91 -13.83 7.63 -3.83
C PHE A 91 -15.06 6.85 -3.34
N GLY A 92 -15.14 6.57 -2.03
CA GLY A 92 -16.26 5.88 -1.39
C GLY A 92 -16.20 4.35 -1.44
N LEU A 93 -17.21 3.71 -0.82
CA LEU A 93 -17.27 2.25 -0.65
C LEU A 93 -17.39 1.46 -1.96
N ASN A 94 -17.88 2.07 -3.05
CA ASN A 94 -17.92 1.38 -4.34
C ASN A 94 -16.51 1.16 -4.90
N PHE A 95 -15.59 2.12 -4.71
CA PHE A 95 -14.18 1.91 -5.03
C PHE A 95 -13.61 0.73 -4.24
N PHE A 96 -13.87 0.66 -2.91
CA PHE A 96 -13.48 -0.50 -2.11
C PHE A 96 -14.04 -1.80 -2.68
N ARG A 97 -15.35 -1.90 -2.93
CA ARG A 97 -16.00 -3.13 -3.40
C ARG A 97 -15.43 -3.63 -4.73
N VAL A 98 -15.20 -2.74 -5.68
CA VAL A 98 -14.63 -3.10 -7.00
C VAL A 98 -13.19 -3.57 -6.83
N SER A 99 -12.35 -2.80 -6.13
CA SER A 99 -10.95 -3.15 -5.88
C SER A 99 -10.82 -4.47 -5.12
N TYR A 100 -11.67 -4.66 -4.12
CA TYR A 100 -11.78 -5.88 -3.33
C TYR A 100 -12.15 -7.09 -4.18
N PHE A 101 -13.22 -6.98 -4.99
CA PHE A 101 -13.64 -8.04 -5.90
C PHE A 101 -12.52 -8.44 -6.87
N LEU A 102 -11.84 -7.47 -7.47
CA LEU A 102 -10.74 -7.73 -8.41
C LEU A 102 -9.56 -8.42 -7.72
N THR A 103 -9.23 -8.01 -6.50
CA THR A 103 -8.16 -8.61 -5.70
C THR A 103 -8.47 -10.05 -5.35
N ARG A 104 -9.70 -10.32 -4.88
CA ARG A 104 -10.20 -11.67 -4.59
C ARG A 104 -10.17 -12.56 -5.83
N LYS A 105 -10.67 -12.05 -6.97
CA LYS A 105 -10.70 -12.79 -8.24
C LYS A 105 -9.30 -13.17 -8.75
N ARG A 106 -8.27 -12.39 -8.38
CA ARG A 106 -6.88 -12.65 -8.71
C ARG A 106 -6.13 -13.47 -7.65
N HIS A 107 -6.82 -13.88 -6.58
CA HIS A 107 -6.22 -14.61 -5.46
C HIS A 107 -4.98 -13.93 -4.85
N LEU A 108 -4.95 -12.59 -4.86
CA LEU A 108 -3.84 -11.86 -4.27
C LEU A 108 -3.98 -11.83 -2.74
N PRO A 109 -2.87 -11.99 -2.00
CA PRO A 109 -2.82 -11.61 -0.60
C PRO A 109 -3.02 -10.10 -0.46
N LEU A 110 -3.48 -9.69 0.73
CA LEU A 110 -3.79 -8.30 1.03
C LEU A 110 -2.88 -7.77 2.14
N ASN A 111 -2.05 -6.79 1.79
CA ASN A 111 -1.42 -5.89 2.74
C ASN A 111 -2.22 -4.57 2.75
N TYR A 112 -3.19 -4.44 3.65
CA TYR A 112 -4.15 -3.33 3.67
C TYR A 112 -3.83 -2.32 4.77
N GLU A 113 -3.51 -1.09 4.38
CA GLU A 113 -3.03 -0.06 5.29
C GLU A 113 -4.14 0.83 5.87
N PHE A 114 -4.00 1.15 7.16
CA PHE A 114 -4.72 2.21 7.85
C PHE A 114 -3.70 3.18 8.43
N HIS A 115 -3.83 4.46 8.06
CA HIS A 115 -3.03 5.53 8.65
C HIS A 115 -3.66 5.98 9.96
N LEU A 116 -2.84 6.54 10.85
CA LEU A 116 -3.31 7.12 12.10
C LEU A 116 -4.43 8.15 11.86
N ILE A 117 -4.25 9.00 10.84
CA ILE A 117 -5.25 10.02 10.49
C ILE A 117 -6.60 9.39 10.17
N ASP A 118 -6.68 8.15 9.68
CA ASP A 118 -7.93 7.52 9.26
C ASP A 118 -8.88 7.24 10.43
N LEU A 119 -8.35 7.12 11.65
CA LEU A 119 -9.09 6.82 12.88
C LEU A 119 -9.00 7.92 13.95
N ALA A 120 -8.15 8.92 13.76
CA ALA A 120 -8.02 10.04 14.69
C ALA A 120 -9.04 11.15 14.40
N ASP A 121 -9.66 11.69 15.46
CA ASP A 121 -10.62 12.80 15.35
C ASP A 121 -9.90 14.14 15.13
N ASN A 122 -9.00 14.47 16.06
CA ASN A 122 -8.26 15.72 16.07
C ASN A 122 -6.78 15.41 16.25
N ILE A 123 -5.96 15.84 15.30
CA ILE A 123 -4.51 15.71 15.38
C ILE A 123 -3.94 17.11 15.54
N ALA A 124 -3.47 17.42 16.75
CA ALA A 124 -2.83 18.70 17.06
C ALA A 124 -1.45 18.86 16.37
N ASP A 125 -0.84 17.75 15.95
CA ASP A 125 0.45 17.76 15.27
C ASP A 125 0.33 18.28 13.84
N ARG A 126 0.84 19.51 13.63
CA ARG A 126 0.86 20.19 12.33
C ARG A 126 1.71 19.48 11.27
N ARG A 127 2.57 18.53 11.65
CA ARG A 127 3.35 17.71 10.71
C ARG A 127 2.50 16.69 10.00
N ILE A 128 1.33 16.35 10.54
CA ILE A 128 0.40 15.43 9.92
C ILE A 128 -0.49 16.23 8.96
N PRO A 129 -0.41 16.01 7.64
CA PRO A 129 -1.21 16.76 6.69
C PRO A 129 -2.70 16.49 6.93
N SER A 130 -3.42 17.54 7.31
CA SER A 130 -4.87 17.48 7.46
C SER A 130 -5.54 17.55 6.10
N TYR A 131 -5.87 16.39 5.52
CA TYR A 131 -6.78 16.35 4.38
C TYR A 131 -8.20 16.65 4.84
N ARG A 132 -9.05 17.20 3.96
CA ARG A 132 -10.50 17.28 4.21
C ARG A 132 -11.08 15.86 4.20
N LEU A 133 -10.97 15.20 5.34
CA LEU A 133 -11.50 13.86 5.53
C LEU A 133 -12.98 13.92 5.93
N PRO A 134 -13.75 12.85 5.67
CA PRO A 134 -15.09 12.74 6.21
C PRO A 134 -15.09 12.78 7.74
N PRO A 135 -16.21 13.15 8.39
CA PRO A 135 -16.34 13.08 9.85
C PRO A 135 -15.92 11.71 10.41
N LEU A 136 -15.38 11.70 11.63
CA LEU A 136 -14.84 10.49 12.25
C LEU A 136 -15.85 9.34 12.23
N GLU A 137 -17.13 9.59 12.54
CA GLU A 137 -18.17 8.55 12.55
C GLU A 137 -18.33 7.90 11.18
N LYS A 138 -18.22 8.68 10.10
CA LYS A 138 -18.29 8.15 8.73
C LYS A 138 -17.05 7.32 8.41
N ARG A 139 -15.86 7.76 8.81
CA ARG A 139 -14.61 7.00 8.63
C ARG A 139 -14.64 5.69 9.40
N MET A 140 -15.05 5.72 10.67
CA MET A 140 -15.22 4.52 11.50
C MET A 140 -16.21 3.52 10.88
N ARG A 141 -17.34 3.99 10.34
CA ARG A 141 -18.28 3.11 9.61
C ARG A 141 -17.64 2.44 8.40
N ILE A 142 -16.85 3.20 7.61
CA ILE A 142 -16.13 2.67 6.46
C ILE A 142 -15.07 1.65 6.90
N CYS A 143 -14.24 1.98 7.88
CA CYS A 143 -13.22 1.07 8.42
C CYS A 143 -13.83 -0.22 8.97
N ARG A 144 -14.94 -0.14 9.72
CA ARG A 144 -15.67 -1.34 10.19
C ARG A 144 -16.16 -2.21 9.04
N PHE A 145 -16.70 -1.60 7.98
CA PHE A 145 -17.12 -2.33 6.79
C PHE A 145 -15.93 -3.05 6.13
N ILE A 146 -14.81 -2.35 5.95
CA ILE A 146 -13.59 -2.90 5.37
C ILE A 146 -13.09 -4.08 6.20
N VAL A 147 -12.85 -3.89 7.50
CA VAL A 147 -12.32 -4.93 8.39
C VAL A 147 -13.23 -6.16 8.40
N LYS A 148 -14.55 -5.96 8.45
CA LYS A 148 -15.51 -7.09 8.39
C LYS A 148 -15.41 -7.87 7.07
N ALA A 149 -15.27 -7.18 5.94
CA ALA A 149 -15.08 -7.84 4.65
C ALA A 149 -13.77 -8.64 4.61
N LEU A 150 -12.67 -8.03 5.06
CA LEU A 150 -11.36 -8.69 5.11
C LEU A 150 -11.38 -9.96 5.97
N VAL A 151 -11.90 -9.88 7.20
CA VAL A 151 -11.98 -11.02 8.14
C VAL A 151 -12.87 -12.15 7.62
N ASN A 152 -13.92 -11.84 6.86
CA ASN A 152 -14.83 -12.87 6.35
C ASN A 152 -14.19 -13.76 5.28
N ASP A 153 -13.29 -13.21 4.46
CA ASP A 153 -12.80 -13.89 3.26
C ASP A 153 -11.29 -14.20 3.31
N TYR A 154 -10.52 -13.55 4.19
CA TYR A 154 -9.08 -13.73 4.35
C TYR A 154 -8.74 -14.22 5.76
N ARG A 155 -7.72 -15.08 5.84
CA ARG A 155 -7.03 -15.36 7.10
C ARG A 155 -6.15 -14.16 7.44
N ILE A 156 -6.38 -13.55 8.59
CA ILE A 156 -5.58 -12.43 9.09
C ILE A 156 -4.35 -12.98 9.79
N VAL A 157 -3.18 -12.50 9.39
CA VAL A 157 -1.87 -12.90 9.92
C VAL A 157 -1.00 -11.67 10.12
N THR A 158 0.10 -11.83 10.86
CA THR A 158 1.14 -10.80 10.88
C THR A 158 1.94 -10.81 9.59
N SER A 159 2.56 -9.68 9.22
CA SER A 159 3.47 -9.63 8.07
C SER A 159 4.64 -10.59 8.22
N ARG A 160 5.11 -10.84 9.46
CA ARG A 160 6.14 -11.83 9.75
C ARG A 160 5.69 -13.24 9.37
N ASP A 161 4.49 -13.65 9.81
CA ASP A 161 3.98 -14.98 9.49
C ASP A 161 3.76 -15.14 7.98
N LEU A 162 3.27 -14.09 7.31
CA LEU A 162 3.13 -14.09 5.86
C LEU A 162 4.50 -14.23 5.17
N ALA A 163 5.54 -13.55 5.64
CA ALA A 163 6.88 -13.65 5.08
C ALA A 163 7.44 -15.08 5.20
N GLU A 164 7.25 -15.75 6.33
CA GLU A 164 7.71 -17.14 6.52
C GLU A 164 7.03 -18.12 5.56
N GLU A 165 5.77 -17.86 5.15
CA GLU A 165 5.07 -18.68 4.15
C GLU A 165 5.65 -18.54 2.73
N PHE A 166 6.31 -17.42 2.44
CA PHE A 166 6.86 -17.08 1.11
C PHE A 166 8.39 -17.09 1.07
N LYS A 167 9.04 -17.43 2.18
CA LYS A 167 10.49 -17.55 2.23
C LYS A 167 10.94 -18.73 1.37
N PRO A 168 11.98 -18.57 0.52
CA PRO A 168 12.58 -19.69 -0.18
C PRO A 168 13.03 -20.75 0.84
N ARG A 169 12.70 -22.02 0.59
CA ARG A 169 13.16 -23.16 1.40
C ARG A 169 14.61 -23.48 1.14
#